data_AF-H9WAQ7-F1
#
_entry.id   AF-H9WAQ7-F1
#
_cell.length_a   1.000
_cell.length_b   1.000
_cell.length_c   1.000
_cell.angle_alpha   90.00
_cell.angle_beta   90.00
_cell.angle_gamma   90.00
#
_symmetry.space_group_name_H-M   'P 1'
#
loop_
_entity.id
_entity.type
_entity.pdbx_description
1 polymer ?
#
loop_
_entity_poly.entity_id
_entity_poly.type
_entity_poly.pdbx_seq_one_letter_code
_entity_poly.pdbx_strand_id
1 'polypeptide(L)' 'QAATIDDLIPPKYVWHVPDPHGSPLRNELRRFYGQAPAVVELCVQAGAETPEEYKPMMRLDTAIPDSLQEAGKVA' A
#
# COMPACT_ATOMS: atom_id res chain seq x y z
N GLN A 1 16.19 -3.36 29.20
CA GLN A 1 15.62 -3.29 27.83
C GLN A 1 14.12 -3.23 27.95
N ALA A 2 13.46 -2.30 27.24
CA ALA A 2 12.00 -2.20 27.21
C ALA A 2 11.51 -2.79 25.87
N ALA A 3 10.38 -3.50 25.90
CA ALA A 3 9.76 -4.04 24.69
C ALA A 3 9.17 -2.91 23.85
N THR A 4 9.34 -2.98 22.53
CA THR A 4 8.73 -2.06 21.56
C THR A 4 7.52 -2.71 20.90
N ILE A 5 6.81 -1.94 20.07
CA ILE A 5 5.69 -2.49 19.28
C ILE A 5 6.15 -3.59 18.32
N ASP A 6 7.38 -3.50 17.82
CA ASP A 6 7.95 -4.46 16.87
C ASP A 6 8.18 -5.84 17.51
N ASP A 7 8.37 -5.89 18.83
CA ASP A 7 8.50 -7.14 19.58
C ASP A 7 7.15 -7.90 19.67
N LEU A 8 6.03 -7.17 19.62
CA LEU A 8 4.68 -7.74 19.67
C LEU A 8 4.11 -7.98 18.28
N ILE A 9 4.33 -7.03 17.36
CA ILE A 9 3.82 -7.04 16.00
C ILE A 9 4.98 -6.72 15.08
N PRO A 10 5.74 -7.76 14.64
CA PRO A 10 6.81 -7.55 13.70
C PRO A 10 6.30 -6.86 12.43
N PRO A 11 7.03 -5.89 11.89
CA PRO A 11 6.59 -5.16 10.70
C PRO A 11 6.46 -6.13 9.52
N LYS A 12 5.22 -6.26 9.02
CA LYS A 12 4.91 -6.95 7.76
C LYS A 12 4.47 -5.93 6.74
N TYR A 13 5.11 -5.89 5.58
CA TYR A 13 4.73 -4.96 4.52
C TYR A 13 3.70 -5.60 3.58
N VAL A 14 2.64 -4.85 3.30
CA VAL A 14 1.55 -5.24 2.40
C VAL A 14 1.42 -4.22 1.28
N TRP A 15 0.77 -4.59 0.19
CA TRP A 15 0.44 -3.67 -0.89
C TRP A 15 -0.63 -2.69 -0.44
N HIS A 16 -0.42 -1.40 -0.69
CA HIS A 16 -1.41 -0.36 -0.42
C HIS A 16 -2.58 -0.51 -1.38
N VAL A 17 -3.81 -0.43 -0.86
CA VAL A 17 -5.04 -0.41 -1.66
C VAL A 17 -5.50 1.06 -1.80
N PRO A 18 -5.34 1.69 -2.98
CA PRO A 18 -5.64 3.11 -3.16
C PRO A 18 -7.11 3.46 -2.94
N ASP A 19 -8.01 2.57 -3.37
CA ASP A 19 -9.44 2.70 -3.19
C ASP A 19 -10.02 1.37 -2.63
N PRO A 20 -10.44 1.32 -1.36
CA PRO A 20 -11.05 0.14 -0.73
C PRO A 20 -12.34 -0.31 -1.42
N HIS A 21 -13.02 0.59 -2.12
CA HIS A 21 -14.25 0.35 -2.85
C HIS A 21 -14.03 0.11 -4.35
N GLY A 22 -12.78 0.25 -4.80
CA GLY A 22 -12.37 0.11 -6.18
C GLY A 22 -12.15 -1.35 -6.61
N SER A 23 -11.44 -1.51 -7.73
CA SER A 23 -11.07 -2.83 -8.22
C SER A 23 -10.08 -3.53 -7.27
N PRO A 24 -10.22 -4.84 -7.01
CA PRO A 24 -9.24 -5.59 -6.25
C PRO A 24 -7.84 -5.51 -6.88
N LEU A 25 -6.82 -5.56 -6.02
CA LEU A 25 -5.43 -5.62 -6.48
C LEU A 25 -5.20 -6.84 -7.38
N ARG A 26 -4.46 -6.63 -8.48
CA ARG A 26 -4.09 -7.68 -9.44
C ARG A 26 -2.60 -7.92 -9.36
N ASN A 27 -2.20 -9.19 -9.21
CA ASN A 27 -0.79 -9.54 -9.04
C ASN A 27 0.08 -9.09 -10.23
N GLU A 28 -0.49 -9.07 -11.43
CA GLU A 28 0.18 -8.64 -12.66
C GLU A 28 0.48 -7.13 -12.67
N LEU A 29 -0.21 -6.35 -11.83
CA LEU A 29 -0.03 -4.91 -11.66
C LEU A 29 0.79 -4.54 -10.43
N ARG A 30 1.35 -5.52 -9.69
CA ARG A 30 2.06 -5.28 -8.42
C ARG A 30 3.17 -4.23 -8.50
N ARG A 31 3.78 -4.03 -9.67
CA ARG A 31 4.85 -3.04 -9.88
C ARG A 31 4.36 -1.59 -9.76
N PHE A 32 3.05 -1.35 -9.85
CA PHE A 32 2.43 -0.02 -9.74
C PHE A 32 1.95 0.29 -8.32
N TYR A 33 1.81 -0.72 -7.46
CA TYR A 33 1.36 -0.52 -6.09
C TYR A 33 2.51 -0.07 -5.19
N GLY A 34 2.20 0.80 -4.24
CA GLY A 34 3.07 1.07 -3.11
C GLY A 34 2.89 0.05 -1.99
N GLN A 35 3.69 0.17 -0.93
CA GLN A 35 3.62 -0.70 0.24
C GLN A 35 3.57 0.11 1.53
N ALA A 36 2.95 -0.47 2.55
CA ALA A 36 2.94 0.05 3.92
C ALA A 36 3.05 -1.11 4.93
N PRO A 37 3.46 -0.85 6.18
CA PRO A 37 3.28 -1.82 7.25
C PRO A 37 1.80 -2.20 7.39
N ALA A 38 1.51 -3.47 7.65
CA ALA A 38 0.15 -4.01 7.70
C ALA A 38 -0.74 -3.27 8.71
N VAL A 39 -0.15 -2.85 9.84
CA VAL A 39 -0.87 -2.09 10.89
C VAL A 39 -1.24 -0.70 10.38
N VAL A 40 -0.35 -0.07 9.60
CA VAL A 40 -0.56 1.25 9.02
C VAL A 40 -1.64 1.17 7.94
N GLU A 41 -1.53 0.20 7.03
CA GLU A 41 -2.55 -0.03 5.99
C GLU A 41 -3.93 -0.28 6.62
N LEU A 42 -4.01 -1.13 7.65
CA LEU A 42 -5.26 -1.41 8.35
C LEU A 42 -5.91 -0.15 8.92
N CYS A 43 -5.13 0.72 9.57
CA CYS A 43 -5.63 1.98 10.13
C CYS A 43 -6.06 2.96 9.03
N VAL A 44 -5.29 3.09 7.94
CA VAL A 44 -5.63 3.97 6.81
C VAL A 44 -6.92 3.50 6.14
N GLN A 45 -7.08 2.19 5.92
CA GLN A 45 -8.31 1.60 5.39
C GLN A 45 -9.52 1.84 6.32
N ALA A 46 -9.29 2.01 7.62
CA ALA A 46 -10.31 2.37 8.60
C ALA A 46 -10.62 3.89 8.65
N GLY A 47 -10.00 4.70 7.78
CA GLY A 47 -10.22 6.14 7.66
C GLY A 47 -9.24 7.01 8.45
N ALA A 48 -8.17 6.43 9.00
CA ALA A 48 -7.09 7.21 9.59
C ALA A 48 -6.30 7.95 8.49
N GLU A 49 -5.73 9.10 8.83
CA GLU A 49 -4.83 9.82 7.94
C GLU A 49 -3.52 9.02 7.74
N THR A 50 -3.01 9.01 6.50
CA THR A 50 -1.74 8.37 6.18
C THR A 50 -0.57 9.09 6.85
N PRO A 51 0.24 8.41 7.69
CA PRO A 51 1.40 9.02 8.31
C PRO A 51 2.44 9.48 7.27
N GLU A 52 3.00 10.68 7.45
CA GLU A 52 3.99 11.28 6.53
C GLU A 52 5.19 10.37 6.27
N GLU A 53 5.64 9.62 7.29
CA GLU A 53 6.78 8.70 7.18
C GLU A 53 6.55 7.55 6.17
N TYR A 54 5.29 7.16 5.92
CA TYR A 54 4.96 6.05 5.02
C TYR A 54 4.45 6.51 3.64
N LYS A 55 4.04 7.79 3.48
CA LYS A 55 3.56 8.32 2.19
C LYS A 55 4.52 8.01 1.01
N PRO A 56 5.86 8.16 1.13
CA PRO A 56 6.78 7.85 0.03
C PRO A 56 6.78 6.38 -0.39
N MET A 57 6.47 5.45 0.53
CA MET A 57 6.43 4.02 0.24
C MET A 57 5.09 3.60 -0.38
N MET A 58 4.01 4.32 -0.06
CA MET A 58 2.65 4.01 -0.48
C MET A 58 2.33 4.43 -1.93
N ARG A 59 3.22 5.20 -2.57
CA ARG A 59 3.13 5.58 -3.99
C ARG A 59 1.78 6.23 -4.36
N LEU A 60 1.30 7.12 -3.48
CA LEU A 60 -0.03 7.73 -3.59
C LEU A 60 -0.24 8.51 -4.91
N ASP A 61 0.83 9.01 -5.52
CA ASP A 61 0.78 9.76 -6.79
C ASP A 61 0.99 8.88 -8.04
N THR A 62 1.09 7.56 -7.88
CA THR A 62 1.29 6.64 -9.01
C THR A 62 -0.04 6.29 -9.66
N ALA A 63 -0.18 6.62 -10.95
CA ALA A 63 -1.31 6.16 -11.74
C ALA A 63 -1.26 4.62 -11.87
N ILE A 64 -2.32 3.96 -11.42
CA ILE A 64 -2.49 2.51 -11.53
C ILE A 64 -3.33 2.24 -12.78
N PRO A 65 -2.83 1.47 -13.75
CA PRO A 65 -3.61 1.12 -14.94
C PRO A 65 -4.74 0.15 -14.60
N ASP A 66 -5.86 0.23 -15.30
CA ASP A 66 -7.02 -0.66 -15.08
C ASP A 66 -6.83 -2.04 -15.72
N SER A 67 -5.85 -2.17 -16.63
CA SER A 67 -5.57 -3.40 -17.37
C SER A 67 -4.09 -3.59 -17.71
N LEU A 68 -3.70 -4.83 -18.03
CA LEU A 68 -2.34 -5.12 -18.49
C LEU A 68 -2.01 -4.51 -19.85
N GLN A 69 -3.01 -4.34 -20.71
CA GLN A 69 -2.84 -3.71 -22.01
C GLN A 69 -2.49 -2.23 -21.84
N GLU A 70 -3.15 -1.56 -20.90
CA GLU A 70 -2.83 -0.18 -20.53
C GLU A 70 -1.47 -0.10 -19.83
N ALA A 71 -1.19 -1.02 -18.91
CA ALA A 71 0.10 -1.12 -18.22
C ALA A 71 1.30 -1.26 -19.17
N GLY A 72 1.12 -1.88 -20.34
CA GLY A 72 2.15 -1.99 -21.38
C GLY A 72 2.43 -0.70 -22.13
N LYS A 73 1.53 0.30 -22.08
CA LYS A 73 1.71 1.61 -22.74
C LYS A 73 2.50 2.60 -21.88
N VAL A 74 2.54 2.40 -20.57
CA VAL A 74 3.22 3.24 -19.58
C VAL A 74 4.57 2.66 -19.13
N ALA A 75 5.02 1.56 -19.74
CA ALA A 75 6.24 0.83 -19.38
C ALA A 75 7.43 1.19 -20.27
#